data_AF-A0A149RVZ7-F1
#
_entry.id   AF-A0A149RVZ7-F1
#
_cell.length_a   1.000
_cell.length_b   1.000
_cell.length_c   1.000
_cell.angle_alpha   90.00
_cell.angle_beta   90.00
_cell.angle_gamma   90.00
#
_symmetry.space_group_name_H-M   'P 1'
#
loop_
_entity.id
_entity.type
_entity.pdbx_description
1 polymer ?
#
loop_
_entity_poly.entity_id
_entity_poly.type
_entity_poly.pdbx_seq_one_letter_code
_entity_poly.pdbx_strand_id
1 'polypeptide(L)'
;IILEPVQEFTPRPRRESRPPPPDLLAQLDAYGAEREAEEPAPAAAAIEADPDHLWELVAEVVAGEGSDYKPLATLYQDFQLRARIQGLSRNVLELGPFHRMLATIRAGLDRERSESGDWKQAQAIAATLPEDVQGVFLLLARTALDGETCPGDEALARAYGTHSLGRARRQLNYLEEREVIVLQETPLGRRVAIVGLGWQTA
;
A
#
# COMPACT_ATOMS: atom_id res chain seq x y z
N ILE A 1 -30.13 49.83 72.66
CA ILE A 1 -30.10 49.52 71.21
C ILE A 1 -28.69 49.05 70.91
N ILE A 2 -28.53 47.76 70.66
CA ILE A 2 -27.24 47.12 70.37
C ILE A 2 -26.89 47.46 68.92
N LEU A 3 -25.74 48.08 68.70
CA LEU A 3 -25.20 48.38 67.37
C LEU A 3 -24.27 47.21 66.98
N GLU A 4 -24.68 46.42 66.00
CA GLU A 4 -23.82 45.43 65.35
C GLU A 4 -22.77 46.15 64.46
N PRO A 5 -21.50 45.70 64.45
CA PRO A 5 -20.49 46.30 63.60
C PRO A 5 -20.65 45.85 62.13
N VAL A 6 -20.53 46.82 61.23
CA VAL A 6 -20.52 46.63 59.77
C VAL A 6 -19.32 45.76 59.36
N GLN A 7 -19.58 44.69 58.61
CA GLN A 7 -18.51 43.89 57.99
C GLN A 7 -17.82 44.68 56.86
N GLU A 8 -16.51 44.92 57.02
CA GLU A 8 -15.67 45.41 55.93
C GLU A 8 -15.40 44.29 54.92
N PHE A 9 -15.75 44.53 53.65
CA PHE A 9 -15.41 43.64 52.55
C PHE A 9 -13.97 43.87 52.10
N THR A 10 -13.10 42.87 52.23
CA THR A 10 -11.75 42.89 51.66
C THR A 10 -11.80 42.64 50.14
N PRO A 11 -11.03 43.40 49.32
CA PRO A 11 -11.00 43.19 47.88
C PRO A 11 -10.31 41.86 47.53
N ARG A 12 -10.89 41.10 46.60
CA ARG A 12 -10.32 39.82 46.13
C ARG A 12 -9.02 40.07 45.32
N PRO A 13 -7.98 39.24 45.49
CA PRO A 13 -6.74 39.37 44.73
C PRO A 13 -6.98 39.11 43.24
N ARG A 14 -6.33 39.91 42.39
CA ARG A 14 -6.36 39.78 40.92
C ARG A 14 -5.72 38.45 40.54
N ARG A 15 -6.43 37.61 39.79
CA ARG A 15 -5.88 36.37 39.22
C ARG A 15 -4.74 36.72 38.27
N GLU A 16 -3.56 36.19 38.54
CA GLU A 16 -2.44 36.21 37.59
C GLU A 16 -2.84 35.48 36.31
N SER A 17 -2.47 36.04 35.15
CA SER A 17 -2.73 35.44 33.84
C SER A 17 -1.95 34.14 33.72
N ARG A 18 -2.66 33.03 33.53
CA ARG A 18 -2.06 31.72 33.24
C ARG A 18 -1.13 31.85 32.02
N PRO A 19 0.08 31.28 32.04
CA PRO A 19 0.96 31.27 30.87
C PRO A 19 0.22 30.66 29.67
N PRO A 20 0.52 31.12 28.44
CA PRO A 20 -0.10 30.57 27.25
C PRO A 20 0.13 29.06 27.20
N PRO A 21 -0.87 28.29 26.74
CA PRO A 21 -0.71 26.85 26.61
C PRO A 21 0.49 26.55 25.70
N PRO A 22 1.26 25.49 26.00
CA PRO A 22 2.39 25.10 25.18
C PRO A 22 1.95 24.90 23.73
N ASP A 23 2.76 25.41 22.80
CA ASP A 23 2.56 25.17 21.38
C ASP A 23 2.90 23.71 21.07
N LEU A 24 1.85 22.88 21.04
CA LEU A 24 1.98 21.45 20.80
C LEU A 24 2.54 21.15 19.40
N LEU A 25 2.32 22.01 18.41
CA LEU A 25 2.88 21.81 17.06
C LEU A 25 4.38 22.01 17.09
N ALA A 26 4.85 23.10 17.70
CA ALA A 26 6.28 23.35 17.88
C ALA A 26 6.97 22.24 18.70
N GLN A 27 6.28 21.66 19.69
CA GLN A 27 6.80 20.54 20.47
C GLN A 27 6.87 19.24 19.66
N LEU A 28 5.89 18.96 18.81
CA LEU A 28 5.90 17.80 17.93
C LEU A 28 6.97 17.94 16.83
N ASP A 29 7.14 19.13 16.27
CA ASP A 29 8.20 19.43 15.30
C ASP A 29 9.59 19.29 15.95
N ALA A 30 9.78 19.83 17.16
CA ALA A 30 11.02 19.68 17.90
C ALA A 30 11.31 18.20 18.26
N TYR A 31 10.29 17.47 18.71
CA TYR A 31 10.41 16.04 19.01
C TYR A 31 10.71 15.19 17.76
N GLY A 32 10.13 15.56 16.61
CA GLY A 32 10.43 14.94 15.32
C GLY A 32 11.89 15.18 14.89
N ALA A 33 12.35 16.44 14.98
CA ALA A 33 13.72 16.83 14.65
C ALA A 33 14.76 16.19 15.60
N GLU A 34 14.44 16.08 16.89
CA GLU A 34 15.28 15.38 17.88
C GLU A 34 15.36 13.89 17.56
N ARG A 35 14.26 13.21 17.21
CA ARG A 35 14.30 11.80 16.77
C ARG A 35 15.08 11.58 15.47
N GLU A 36 15.01 12.51 14.53
CA GLU A 36 15.81 12.46 13.31
C GLU A 36 17.31 12.64 13.60
N ALA A 37 17.66 13.44 14.62
CA ALA A 37 19.04 13.70 15.04
C ALA A 37 19.62 12.66 16.03
N GLU A 38 18.76 12.02 16.84
CA GLU A 38 19.13 11.17 17.98
C GLU A 38 19.11 9.67 17.66
N GLU A 39 18.93 9.28 16.40
CA GLU A 39 19.35 7.95 15.94
C GLU A 39 20.77 8.05 15.33
N PRO A 40 21.85 7.98 16.15
CA PRO A 40 23.09 7.45 15.64
C PRO A 40 22.83 5.96 15.45
N ALA A 41 22.29 5.58 14.29
CA ALA A 41 22.62 4.25 13.80
C ALA A 41 24.16 4.22 13.77
N PRO A 42 24.83 3.19 14.36
CA PRO A 42 26.22 3.00 14.01
C PRO A 42 26.27 3.04 12.48
N ALA A 43 27.28 3.70 11.92
CA ALA A 43 27.62 3.55 10.51
C ALA A 43 28.12 2.10 10.28
N ALA A 44 27.34 1.10 10.66
CA ALA A 44 27.31 -0.17 9.99
C ALA A 44 27.01 0.20 8.54
N ALA A 45 27.95 -0.14 7.65
CA ALA A 45 27.78 0.07 6.23
C ALA A 45 26.37 -0.42 5.86
N ALA A 46 25.49 0.52 5.48
CA ALA A 46 24.12 0.18 5.17
C ALA A 46 24.15 -0.86 4.05
N ILE A 47 23.65 -2.05 4.34
CA ILE A 47 23.74 -3.17 3.40
C ILE A 47 22.74 -2.86 2.29
N GLU A 48 23.23 -2.77 1.05
CA GLU A 48 22.37 -2.85 -0.13
C GLU A 48 21.82 -4.28 -0.17
N ALA A 49 20.50 -4.41 -0.11
CA ALA A 49 19.85 -5.72 -0.19
C ALA A 49 19.90 -6.22 -1.64
N ASP A 50 20.22 -7.51 -1.79
CA ASP A 50 20.01 -8.22 -3.05
C ASP A 50 18.50 -8.19 -3.42
N PRO A 51 18.13 -7.99 -4.70
CA PRO A 51 16.78 -8.19 -5.22
C PRO A 51 15.99 -9.37 -4.65
N ASP A 52 16.63 -10.52 -4.41
CA ASP A 52 15.93 -11.70 -3.86
C ASP A 52 15.50 -11.48 -2.41
N HIS A 53 16.35 -10.84 -1.61
CA HIS A 53 16.02 -10.51 -0.23
C HIS A 53 14.91 -9.45 -0.14
N LEU A 54 14.92 -8.47 -1.04
CA LEU A 54 13.83 -7.49 -1.15
C LEU A 54 12.50 -8.17 -1.50
N TRP A 55 12.54 -9.12 -2.44
CA TRP A 55 11.36 -9.89 -2.81
C TRP A 55 10.78 -10.65 -1.62
N GLU A 56 11.61 -11.33 -0.83
CA GLU A 56 11.19 -12.03 0.39
C GLU A 56 10.49 -11.08 1.36
N LEU A 57 11.10 -9.94 1.66
CA LEU A 57 10.50 -8.94 2.56
C LEU A 57 9.13 -8.45 2.08
N VAL A 58 8.98 -8.18 0.78
CA VAL A 58 7.67 -7.78 0.23
C VAL A 58 6.68 -8.95 0.26
N ALA A 59 7.13 -10.18 0.01
CA ALA A 59 6.28 -11.37 0.10
C ALA A 59 5.76 -11.60 1.53
N GLU A 60 6.58 -11.36 2.55
CA GLU A 60 6.13 -11.44 3.94
C GLU A 60 5.08 -10.36 4.29
N VAL A 61 5.17 -9.17 3.68
CA VAL A 61 4.16 -8.11 3.83
C VAL A 61 2.85 -8.55 3.18
N VAL A 62 2.90 -9.18 2.00
CA VAL A 62 1.72 -9.76 1.34
C VAL A 62 1.12 -10.90 2.17
N ALA A 63 1.94 -11.74 2.81
CA ALA A 63 1.47 -12.85 3.64
C ALA A 63 0.83 -12.38 4.98
N GLY A 64 0.99 -11.11 5.34
CA GLY A 64 0.43 -10.55 6.58
C GLY A 64 -1.10 -10.56 6.61
N GLU A 65 -1.68 -10.70 7.81
CA GLU A 65 -3.13 -10.76 7.99
C GLU A 65 -3.83 -9.50 7.45
N GLY A 66 -4.84 -9.71 6.60
CA GLY A 66 -5.65 -8.66 5.99
C GLY A 66 -4.89 -7.75 5.02
N SER A 67 -3.69 -8.14 4.57
CA SER A 67 -2.83 -7.33 3.69
C SER A 67 -3.54 -6.88 2.43
N ASP A 68 -4.38 -7.73 1.82
CA ASP A 68 -5.15 -7.47 0.59
C ASP A 68 -5.97 -6.18 0.64
N TYR A 69 -6.43 -5.79 1.83
CA TYR A 69 -7.34 -4.66 2.04
C TYR A 69 -6.67 -3.47 2.71
N LYS A 70 -5.36 -3.56 3.02
CA LYS A 70 -4.62 -2.45 3.63
C LYS A 70 -4.23 -1.41 2.57
N PRO A 71 -4.24 -0.11 2.92
CA PRO A 71 -3.72 0.93 2.04
C PRO A 71 -2.26 0.71 1.67
N LEU A 72 -1.87 1.10 0.46
CA LEU A 72 -0.49 0.95 -0.05
C LEU A 72 0.55 1.58 0.89
N ALA A 73 0.26 2.78 1.40
CA ALA A 73 1.14 3.46 2.35
C ALA A 73 1.38 2.67 3.64
N THR A 74 0.35 1.98 4.15
CA THR A 74 0.46 1.14 5.35
C THR A 74 1.33 -0.09 5.08
N LEU A 75 1.19 -0.71 3.91
CA LEU A 75 2.03 -1.85 3.51
C LEU A 75 3.48 -1.43 3.30
N TYR A 76 3.69 -0.24 2.73
CA TYR A 76 5.04 0.31 2.54
C TYR A 76 5.72 0.61 3.89
N GLN A 77 4.98 1.12 4.87
CA GLN A 77 5.50 1.32 6.23
C GLN A 77 5.84 0.00 6.93
N ASP A 78 5.02 -1.05 6.78
CA ASP A 78 5.33 -2.40 7.29
C ASP A 78 6.62 -2.94 6.65
N PHE A 79 6.74 -2.84 5.32
CA PHE A 79 7.96 -3.19 4.60
C PHE A 79 9.20 -2.44 5.14
N GLN A 80 9.12 -1.11 5.29
CA GLN A 80 10.22 -0.30 5.80
C GLN A 80 10.61 -0.69 7.23
N LEU A 81 9.64 -1.02 8.07
CA LEU A 81 9.88 -1.49 9.43
C LEU A 81 10.64 -2.82 9.41
N ARG A 82 10.21 -3.79 8.60
CA ARG A 82 10.89 -5.09 8.46
C ARG A 82 12.31 -4.93 7.93
N ALA A 83 12.49 -4.12 6.89
CA ALA A 83 13.81 -3.80 6.34
C ALA A 83 14.74 -3.21 7.41
N ARG A 84 14.23 -2.28 8.25
CA ARG A 84 15.01 -1.69 9.36
C ARG A 84 15.38 -2.73 10.43
N ILE A 85 14.47 -3.64 10.78
CA ILE A 85 14.75 -4.73 11.73
C ILE A 85 15.90 -5.61 11.22
N GLN A 86 16.01 -5.80 9.91
CA GLN A 86 17.10 -6.53 9.27
C GLN A 86 18.37 -5.70 9.03
N GLY A 87 18.41 -4.43 9.48
CA GLY A 87 19.58 -3.56 9.34
C GLY A 87 19.79 -2.98 7.93
N LEU A 88 18.78 -3.07 7.06
CA LEU A 88 18.83 -2.49 5.72
C LEU A 88 18.71 -0.96 5.76
N SER A 89 19.13 -0.31 4.67
CA SER A 89 19.05 1.14 4.52
C SER A 89 17.60 1.65 4.56
N ARG A 90 17.40 2.90 5.03
CA ARG A 90 16.06 3.49 5.23
C ARG A 90 15.25 3.65 3.94
N ASN A 91 15.89 3.60 2.78
CA ASN A 91 15.29 3.71 1.45
C ASN A 91 15.79 2.58 0.54
N VAL A 92 15.93 1.36 1.07
CA VAL A 92 16.44 0.21 0.31
C VAL A 92 15.58 -0.10 -0.93
N LEU A 93 14.30 0.26 -0.90
CA LEU A 93 13.38 0.14 -2.03
C LEU A 93 12.38 1.30 -1.99
N GLU A 94 12.35 2.09 -3.05
CA GLU A 94 11.41 3.21 -3.20
C GLU A 94 9.96 2.75 -3.40
N LEU A 95 8.99 3.63 -3.15
CA LEU A 95 7.56 3.31 -3.19
C LEU A 95 7.07 2.74 -4.53
N GLY A 96 7.52 3.31 -5.66
CA GLY A 96 7.12 2.84 -6.99
C GLY A 96 7.59 1.40 -7.28
N PRO A 97 8.90 1.11 -7.17
CA PRO A 97 9.42 -0.25 -7.21
C PRO A 97 8.76 -1.22 -6.24
N PHE A 98 8.52 -0.79 -4.98
CA PHE A 98 7.78 -1.58 -3.99
C PHE A 98 6.37 -1.92 -4.47
N HIS A 99 5.62 -0.94 -4.98
CA HIS A 99 4.26 -1.15 -5.48
C HIS A 99 4.23 -2.16 -6.63
N ARG A 100 5.16 -2.06 -7.59
CA ARG A 100 5.26 -3.04 -8.70
C ARG A 100 5.57 -4.46 -8.20
N MET A 101 6.50 -4.58 -7.25
CA MET A 101 6.86 -5.87 -6.64
C MET A 101 5.67 -6.46 -5.87
N LEU A 102 5.00 -5.64 -5.05
CA LEU A 102 3.80 -6.00 -4.31
C LEU A 102 2.69 -6.50 -5.25
N ALA A 103 2.41 -5.76 -6.32
CA ALA A 103 1.38 -6.14 -7.29
C ALA A 103 1.74 -7.44 -8.03
N THR A 104 3.03 -7.65 -8.33
CA THR A 104 3.52 -8.90 -8.93
C THR A 104 3.32 -10.09 -8.00
N ILE A 105 3.72 -9.97 -6.74
CA ILE A 105 3.56 -11.05 -5.74
C ILE A 105 2.06 -11.34 -5.52
N ARG A 106 1.22 -10.30 -5.44
CA ARG A 106 -0.25 -10.46 -5.30
C ARG A 106 -0.91 -11.13 -6.50
N ALA A 107 -0.36 -10.95 -7.70
CA ALA A 107 -0.83 -11.68 -8.87
C ALA A 107 -0.52 -13.18 -8.79
N GLY A 108 0.36 -13.60 -7.87
CA GLY A 108 0.77 -14.99 -7.66
C GLY A 108 1.97 -15.40 -8.50
N LEU A 109 2.73 -14.44 -9.04
CA LEU A 109 3.93 -14.73 -9.80
C LEU A 109 5.13 -14.92 -8.87
N ASP A 110 6.00 -15.89 -9.16
CA ASP A 110 7.25 -16.08 -8.45
C ASP A 110 8.37 -15.12 -8.93
N ARG A 111 9.47 -15.11 -8.17
CA ARG A 111 10.63 -14.23 -8.40
C ARG A 111 11.39 -14.56 -9.67
N GLU A 112 11.42 -15.83 -10.09
CA GLU A 112 12.14 -16.24 -11.29
C GLU A 112 11.41 -15.71 -12.54
N ARG A 113 10.09 -15.88 -12.56
CA ARG A 113 9.23 -15.47 -13.67
C ARG A 113 9.01 -13.96 -13.74
N SER A 114 9.22 -13.22 -12.64
CA SER A 114 9.09 -11.75 -12.63
C SER A 114 10.07 -11.06 -13.59
N GLU A 115 11.17 -11.72 -13.93
CA GLU A 115 12.18 -11.19 -14.85
C GLU A 115 11.93 -11.55 -16.32
N SER A 116 10.92 -12.38 -16.61
CA SER A 116 10.57 -12.79 -17.96
C SER A 116 10.15 -11.59 -18.83
N GLY A 117 10.42 -11.69 -20.13
CA GLY A 117 10.05 -10.65 -21.10
C GLY A 117 8.55 -10.40 -21.13
N ASP A 118 7.76 -11.48 -21.12
CA ASP A 118 6.30 -11.42 -21.10
C ASP A 118 5.78 -10.72 -19.84
N TRP A 119 6.33 -11.03 -18.66
CA TRP A 119 5.93 -10.34 -17.44
C TRP A 119 6.33 -8.85 -17.44
N LYS A 120 7.52 -8.52 -17.93
CA LYS A 120 7.96 -7.13 -18.09
C LYS A 120 7.03 -6.35 -19.02
N GLN A 121 6.52 -7.00 -20.07
CA GLN A 121 5.53 -6.40 -20.94
C GLN A 121 4.18 -6.20 -20.23
N ALA A 122 3.70 -7.18 -19.46
CA ALA A 122 2.49 -7.01 -18.64
C ALA A 122 2.63 -5.84 -17.66
N GLN A 123 3.77 -5.73 -16.97
CA GLN A 123 4.06 -4.60 -16.08
C GLN A 123 4.08 -3.25 -16.81
N ALA A 124 4.61 -3.20 -18.04
CA ALA A 124 4.62 -1.99 -18.85
C ALA A 124 3.19 -1.53 -19.21
N ILE A 125 2.29 -2.45 -19.55
CA ILE A 125 0.87 -2.14 -19.79
C ILE A 125 0.22 -1.66 -18.49
N ALA A 126 0.44 -2.37 -17.38
CA ALA A 126 -0.11 -2.01 -16.08
C ALA A 126 0.30 -0.59 -15.65
N ALA A 127 1.54 -0.18 -15.92
CA ALA A 127 2.03 1.17 -15.60
C ALA A 127 1.27 2.31 -16.32
N THR A 128 0.50 2.01 -17.37
CA THR A 128 -0.37 3.00 -18.05
C THR A 128 -1.75 3.16 -17.39
N LEU A 129 -2.07 2.29 -16.42
CA LEU A 129 -3.34 2.25 -15.71
C LEU A 129 -3.26 2.93 -14.34
N PRO A 130 -4.38 3.43 -13.80
CA PRO A 130 -4.47 3.87 -12.41
C PRO A 130 -4.00 2.79 -11.44
N GLU A 131 -3.28 3.18 -10.38
CA GLU A 131 -2.66 2.25 -9.43
C GLU A 131 -3.65 1.24 -8.83
N ASP A 132 -4.88 1.66 -8.54
CA ASP A 132 -5.90 0.82 -7.92
C ASP A 132 -6.38 -0.32 -8.83
N VAL A 133 -6.28 -0.18 -10.15
CA VAL A 133 -6.69 -1.23 -11.10
C VAL A 133 -5.54 -2.12 -11.60
N GLN A 134 -4.28 -1.73 -11.35
CA GLN A 134 -3.10 -2.47 -11.81
C GLN A 134 -3.10 -3.92 -11.31
N GLY A 135 -3.46 -4.14 -10.05
CA GLY A 135 -3.53 -5.48 -9.45
C GLY A 135 -4.51 -6.41 -10.18
N VAL A 136 -5.66 -5.87 -10.61
CA VAL A 136 -6.68 -6.63 -11.35
C VAL A 136 -6.15 -7.03 -12.73
N PHE A 137 -5.55 -6.09 -13.44
CA PHE A 137 -4.93 -6.35 -14.74
C PHE A 137 -3.80 -7.39 -14.64
N LEU A 138 -2.90 -7.26 -13.67
CA LEU A 138 -1.76 -8.16 -13.50
C LEU A 138 -2.19 -9.58 -13.12
N LEU A 139 -3.26 -9.74 -12.33
CA LEU A 139 -3.86 -11.04 -12.06
C LEU A 139 -4.37 -11.70 -13.37
N LEU A 140 -5.10 -10.95 -14.20
CA LEU A 140 -5.59 -11.43 -15.50
C LEU A 140 -4.43 -11.81 -16.42
N ALA A 141 -3.43 -10.93 -16.54
CA ALA A 141 -2.24 -11.17 -17.35
C ALA A 141 -1.52 -12.45 -16.92
N ARG A 142 -1.32 -12.64 -15.61
CA ARG A 142 -0.70 -13.86 -15.07
C ARG A 142 -1.51 -15.09 -15.44
N THR A 143 -2.83 -15.09 -15.21
CA THR A 143 -3.68 -16.24 -15.57
C THR A 143 -3.72 -16.53 -17.06
N ALA A 144 -3.67 -15.49 -17.91
CA ALA A 144 -3.64 -15.63 -19.36
C ALA A 144 -2.29 -16.18 -19.85
N LEU A 145 -1.18 -15.77 -19.24
CA LEU A 145 0.15 -16.32 -19.50
C LEU A 145 0.24 -17.81 -19.13
N ASP A 146 -0.40 -18.19 -18.03
CA ASP A 146 -0.43 -19.57 -17.54
C ASP A 146 -1.46 -20.46 -18.28
N GLY A 147 -2.31 -19.87 -19.15
CA GLY A 147 -3.42 -20.58 -19.77
C GLY A 147 -4.42 -21.14 -18.74
N GLU A 148 -4.53 -20.49 -17.58
CA GLU A 148 -5.44 -20.86 -16.52
C GLU A 148 -6.87 -20.36 -16.80
N THR A 149 -7.84 -20.90 -16.07
CA THR A 149 -9.22 -20.41 -16.15
C THR A 149 -9.30 -18.96 -15.71
N CYS A 150 -10.12 -18.16 -16.40
CA CYS A 150 -10.33 -16.76 -16.04
C CYS A 150 -10.74 -16.62 -14.55
N PRO A 151 -10.09 -15.73 -13.78
CA PRO A 151 -10.44 -15.47 -12.39
C PRO A 151 -11.93 -15.18 -12.18
N GLY A 152 -12.47 -15.73 -11.09
CA GLY A 152 -13.82 -15.40 -10.60
C GLY A 152 -13.89 -14.00 -9.99
N ASP A 153 -15.11 -13.50 -9.78
CA ASP A 153 -15.32 -12.14 -9.24
C ASP A 153 -14.70 -11.94 -7.85
N GLU A 154 -14.61 -12.99 -7.04
CA GLU A 154 -14.00 -12.93 -5.71
C GLU A 154 -12.48 -12.70 -5.78
N ALA A 155 -11.80 -13.38 -6.71
CA ALA A 155 -10.37 -13.20 -6.93
C ALA A 155 -10.08 -11.78 -7.48
N LEU A 156 -10.92 -11.30 -8.39
CA LEU A 156 -10.84 -9.93 -8.91
C LEU A 156 -11.11 -8.89 -7.82
N ALA A 157 -12.10 -9.13 -6.96
CA ALA A 157 -12.41 -8.24 -5.84
C ALA A 157 -11.24 -8.15 -4.86
N ARG A 158 -10.61 -9.29 -4.53
CA ARG A 158 -9.40 -9.35 -3.71
C ARG A 158 -8.24 -8.59 -4.35
N ALA A 159 -7.98 -8.80 -5.64
CA ALA A 159 -6.93 -8.08 -6.37
C ALA A 159 -7.16 -6.56 -6.41
N TYR A 160 -8.42 -6.13 -6.42
CA TYR A 160 -8.82 -4.73 -6.32
C TYR A 160 -8.82 -4.18 -4.87
N GLY A 161 -8.64 -5.03 -3.85
CA GLY A 161 -8.73 -4.63 -2.45
C GLY A 161 -10.16 -4.30 -2.00
N THR A 162 -11.18 -4.96 -2.55
CA THR A 162 -12.58 -4.77 -2.16
C THR A 162 -13.28 -6.09 -1.84
N HIS A 163 -14.32 -6.02 -1.00
CA HIS A 163 -15.27 -7.14 -0.82
C HIS A 163 -16.47 -7.07 -1.80
N SER A 164 -16.59 -5.99 -2.60
CA SER A 164 -17.72 -5.81 -3.50
C SER A 164 -17.47 -6.46 -4.87
N LEU A 165 -18.17 -7.56 -5.16
CA LEU A 165 -18.14 -8.21 -6.48
C LEU A 165 -18.59 -7.26 -7.61
N GLY A 166 -19.57 -6.40 -7.33
CA GLY A 166 -20.04 -5.41 -8.30
C GLY A 166 -18.97 -4.38 -8.66
N ARG A 167 -18.14 -3.95 -7.69
CA ARG A 167 -16.98 -3.09 -7.98
C ARG A 167 -15.94 -3.82 -8.82
N ALA A 168 -15.66 -5.08 -8.51
CA ALA A 168 -14.73 -5.90 -9.30
C ALA A 168 -15.17 -6.03 -10.77
N ARG A 169 -16.46 -6.30 -11.01
CA ARG A 169 -17.03 -6.35 -12.38
C ARG A 169 -16.89 -5.03 -13.13
N ARG A 170 -17.03 -3.89 -12.45
CA ARG A 170 -16.83 -2.57 -13.08
C ARG A 170 -15.39 -2.38 -13.53
N GLN A 171 -14.41 -2.93 -12.79
CA GLN A 171 -13.00 -2.83 -13.20
C GLN A 171 -12.72 -3.62 -14.47
N LEU A 172 -13.39 -4.76 -14.67
CA LEU A 172 -13.30 -5.50 -15.94
C LEU A 172 -13.76 -4.65 -17.12
N ASN A 173 -14.93 -4.01 -17.01
CA ASN A 173 -15.42 -3.11 -18.06
C ASN A 173 -14.48 -1.94 -18.30
N TYR A 174 -13.93 -1.35 -17.22
CA TYR A 174 -12.95 -0.27 -17.34
C TYR A 174 -11.69 -0.70 -18.10
N LEU A 175 -11.15 -1.88 -17.78
CA LEU A 175 -9.97 -2.41 -18.45
C LEU A 175 -10.25 -2.70 -19.95
N GLU A 176 -11.46 -3.15 -20.27
CA GLU A 176 -11.90 -3.35 -21.66
C GLU A 176 -12.08 -2.02 -22.41
N GLU A 177 -12.69 -1.00 -21.79
CA GLU A 177 -12.80 0.36 -22.33
C GLU A 177 -11.43 1.02 -22.57
N ARG A 178 -10.41 0.62 -21.81
CA ARG A 178 -9.01 1.04 -21.98
C ARG A 178 -8.26 0.23 -23.04
N GLU A 179 -8.93 -0.72 -23.71
CA GLU A 179 -8.39 -1.59 -24.75
C GLU A 179 -7.16 -2.43 -24.29
N VAL A 180 -7.01 -2.64 -22.98
CA VAL A 180 -5.91 -3.46 -22.44
C VAL A 180 -6.29 -4.93 -22.26
N ILE A 181 -7.60 -5.22 -22.25
CA ILE A 181 -8.17 -6.56 -22.29
C ILE A 181 -9.34 -6.63 -23.26
N VAL A 182 -9.70 -7.85 -23.67
CA VAL A 182 -10.97 -8.17 -24.33
C VAL A 182 -11.63 -9.29 -23.56
N LEU A 183 -12.91 -9.14 -23.22
CA LEU A 183 -13.68 -10.16 -22.52
C LEU A 183 -14.61 -10.87 -23.49
N GLN A 184 -14.57 -12.20 -23.45
CA GLN A 184 -15.42 -13.06 -24.26
C GLN A 184 -16.19 -14.03 -23.38
N GLU A 185 -17.43 -14.32 -23.76
CA GLU A 185 -18.19 -15.41 -23.17
C GLU A 185 -18.16 -16.62 -24.11
N THR A 186 -17.77 -17.76 -23.55
CA THR A 186 -17.84 -19.04 -24.26
C THR A 186 -19.29 -19.53 -24.33
N PRO A 187 -19.63 -20.44 -25.26
CA PRO A 187 -20.95 -21.08 -25.31
C PRO A 187 -21.36 -21.81 -24.03
N LEU A 188 -20.39 -22.16 -23.17
CA LEU A 188 -20.61 -22.80 -21.87
C LEU A 188 -20.80 -21.78 -20.73
N GLY A 189 -20.86 -20.48 -21.04
CA GLY A 189 -21.02 -19.39 -20.06
C GLY A 189 -19.76 -19.07 -19.26
N ARG A 190 -18.59 -19.56 -19.67
CA ARG A 190 -17.30 -19.21 -19.05
C ARG A 190 -16.74 -17.95 -19.68
N ARG A 191 -16.13 -17.10 -18.86
CA ARG A 191 -15.41 -15.91 -19.32
C ARG A 191 -14.01 -16.29 -19.79
N VAL A 192 -13.60 -15.70 -20.90
CA VAL A 192 -12.25 -15.74 -21.44
C VAL A 192 -11.74 -14.31 -21.52
N ALA A 193 -10.59 -14.04 -20.91
CA ALA A 193 -9.92 -12.76 -21.00
C ALA A 193 -8.72 -12.89 -21.96
N ILE A 194 -8.70 -12.03 -22.98
CA ILE A 194 -7.52 -11.81 -23.83
C ILE A 194 -6.82 -10.57 -23.31
N VAL A 195 -5.52 -10.64 -23.07
CA VAL A 195 -4.73 -9.59 -22.44
C VAL A 195 -3.60 -9.15 -23.38
N GLY A 196 -3.46 -7.83 -23.57
CA GLY A 196 -2.35 -7.25 -24.33
C GLY A 196 -2.16 -7.86 -25.73
N LEU A 197 -0.95 -8.37 -26.01
CA LEU A 197 -0.57 -8.93 -27.32
C LEU A 197 -1.16 -10.33 -27.63
N GLY A 198 -2.22 -10.74 -26.93
CA GLY A 198 -2.98 -11.94 -27.29
C GLY A 198 -2.81 -13.13 -26.35
N TRP A 199 -2.31 -12.94 -25.13
CA TRP A 199 -2.38 -13.98 -24.10
C TRP A 199 -3.83 -14.21 -23.72
N GLN A 200 -4.23 -15.47 -23.50
CA GLN A 200 -5.63 -15.83 -23.30
C GLN A 200 -5.80 -16.83 -22.15
N THR A 201 -6.80 -16.60 -21.32
CA THR A 201 -7.25 -17.58 -20.32
C THR A 201 -8.00 -18.76 -20.98
N ALA A 202 -8.05 -19.92 -20.31
CA ALA A 202 -8.77 -21.11 -20.76
C ALA A 202 -10.29 -21.02 -20.69
#